data_AF-A0A1V3TSU1-F1
#
_entry.id   AF-A0A1V3TSU1-F1
#
_cell.length_a   1.000
_cell.length_b   1.000
_cell.length_c   1.000
_cell.angle_alpha   90.00
_cell.angle_beta   90.00
_cell.angle_gamma   90.00
#
_symmetry.space_group_name_H-M   'P 1'
#
loop_
_entity.id
_entity.type
_entity.pdbx_description
1 polymer ?
#
loop_
_entity_poly.entity_id
_entity_poly.type
_entity_poly.pdbx_seq_one_letter_code
_entity_poly.pdbx_strand_id
1 'polypeptide(L)'
;MKKSITKIILASLFAFGMSSMASAQITSADQGEYVMINADKTESTHIHFTPVKKYWIAKVQKTDNSWAKVACGNNNKECRFTPTSYKTLKRFLTNQPDLLKIINGQLKGLAISCVDVTELAFCRLDESQKKTYFLINDQGGLTLLQKR
;
A
#
# COMPACT_ATOMS: atom_id res chain seq x y z
N MET A 1 -7.27 -17.25 -17.07
CA MET A 1 -7.50 -17.36 -15.61
C MET A 1 -6.98 -16.09 -14.93
N LYS A 2 -7.86 -15.16 -14.54
CA LYS A 2 -7.45 -13.94 -13.81
C LYS A 2 -6.97 -14.34 -12.40
N LYS A 3 -5.66 -14.43 -12.18
CA LYS A 3 -5.10 -14.60 -10.83
C LYS A 3 -5.41 -13.32 -10.07
N SER A 4 -6.30 -13.40 -9.07
CA SER A 4 -6.60 -12.27 -8.19
C SER A 4 -5.29 -11.81 -7.52
N ILE A 5 -4.99 -10.51 -7.58
CA ILE A 5 -3.79 -9.90 -6.95
C ILE A 5 -3.75 -10.21 -5.46
N THR A 6 -4.91 -10.34 -4.81
CA THR A 6 -5.06 -10.79 -3.43
C THR A 6 -4.40 -12.15 -3.19
N LYS A 7 -4.50 -13.09 -4.14
CA LYS A 7 -3.83 -14.39 -4.06
C LYS A 7 -2.31 -14.29 -4.23
N ILE A 8 -1.82 -13.27 -4.93
CA ILE A 8 -0.37 -13.00 -5.08
C ILE A 8 0.17 -12.41 -3.77
N ILE A 9 -0.58 -11.51 -3.15
CA ILE A 9 -0.26 -10.92 -1.84
C ILE A 9 -0.20 -12.01 -0.75
N LEU A 10 -1.11 -13.00 -0.78
CA LEU A 10 -1.20 -14.08 0.20
C LEU A 10 -0.43 -15.38 -0.17
N ALA A 11 0.35 -15.39 -1.25
CA ALA A 11 0.96 -16.63 -1.78
C ALA A 11 2.08 -17.24 -0.90
N SER A 12 2.54 -16.55 0.15
CA SER A 12 3.69 -16.98 0.98
C SER A 12 3.32 -17.68 2.31
N LEU A 13 2.05 -18.01 2.52
CA LEU A 13 1.47 -18.35 3.84
C LEU A 13 1.77 -19.74 4.46
N PHE A 14 2.72 -20.54 3.97
CA PHE A 14 2.97 -21.88 4.53
C PHE A 14 4.42 -22.11 4.94
N ALA A 15 4.80 -21.53 6.07
CA ALA A 15 5.63 -22.10 7.13
C ALA A 15 5.99 -20.97 8.11
N PHE A 16 6.32 -21.33 9.36
CA PHE A 16 6.89 -20.49 10.41
C PHE A 16 5.92 -19.91 11.46
N GLY A 17 6.42 -20.00 12.70
CA GLY A 17 5.67 -19.96 13.95
C GLY A 17 5.05 -18.62 14.31
N MET A 18 4.07 -18.71 15.20
CA MET A 18 3.19 -17.64 15.63
C MET A 18 3.94 -16.61 16.48
N SER A 19 4.39 -15.53 15.85
CA SER A 19 4.71 -14.28 16.53
C SER A 19 3.61 -13.28 16.19
N SER A 20 2.91 -12.73 17.19
CA SER A 20 1.95 -11.65 16.95
C SER A 20 2.72 -10.41 16.51
N MET A 21 2.73 -10.13 15.20
CA MET A 21 3.19 -8.83 14.73
C MET A 21 2.21 -7.79 15.21
N ALA A 22 2.62 -6.94 16.15
CA ALA A 22 1.93 -5.68 16.37
C ALA A 22 1.91 -4.95 15.02
N SER A 23 0.73 -4.43 14.64
CA SER A 23 0.60 -3.64 13.40
C SER A 23 1.46 -2.39 13.53
N ALA A 24 2.68 -2.45 13.03
CA ALA A 24 3.60 -1.32 13.06
C ALA A 24 3.12 -0.31 12.03
N GLN A 25 2.96 0.95 12.43
CA GLN A 25 2.55 2.02 11.52
C GLN A 25 3.53 2.13 10.33
N ILE A 26 3.11 2.83 9.26
CA ILE A 26 4.04 3.29 8.23
C ILE A 26 5.02 4.28 8.90
N THR A 27 6.32 4.07 8.70
CA THR A 27 7.42 4.82 9.36
C THR A 27 8.40 5.34 8.33
N SER A 28 9.36 6.17 8.73
CA SER A 28 10.41 6.67 7.82
C SER A 28 11.22 5.56 7.14
N ALA A 29 11.27 4.34 7.70
CA ALA A 29 11.89 3.19 7.04
C ALA A 29 11.15 2.76 5.74
N ASP A 30 9.89 3.16 5.59
CA ASP A 30 9.06 2.92 4.41
C ASP A 30 9.17 4.04 3.36
N GLN A 31 10.08 4.99 3.53
CA GLN A 31 10.38 5.97 2.48
C GLN A 31 11.16 5.35 1.33
N GLY A 32 11.07 5.95 0.16
CA GLY A 32 11.89 5.60 -1.00
C GLY A 32 11.10 5.50 -2.29
N GLU A 33 11.77 4.95 -3.29
CA GLU A 33 11.21 4.73 -4.61
C GLU A 33 10.57 3.34 -4.72
N TYR A 34 9.44 3.31 -5.40
CA TYR A 34 8.62 2.14 -5.64
C TYR A 34 8.25 2.09 -7.10
N VAL A 35 8.21 0.89 -7.67
CA VAL A 35 7.69 0.68 -9.02
C VAL A 35 6.38 -0.09 -8.96
N MET A 36 5.38 0.35 -9.72
CA MET A 36 4.12 -0.36 -9.88
C MET A 36 4.35 -1.63 -10.70
N ILE A 37 3.90 -2.77 -10.15
CA ILE A 37 3.96 -4.06 -10.81
C ILE A 37 2.57 -4.38 -11.38
N ASN A 38 2.51 -4.48 -12.70
CA ASN A 38 1.30 -4.82 -13.45
C ASN A 38 0.95 -6.31 -13.29
N ALA A 39 -0.26 -6.69 -13.71
CA ALA A 39 -0.74 -8.08 -13.61
C ALA A 39 0.09 -9.09 -14.43
N ASP A 40 0.73 -8.62 -15.50
CA ASP A 40 1.67 -9.37 -16.35
C ASP A 40 3.11 -9.37 -15.80
N LYS A 41 3.32 -8.80 -14.60
CA LYS A 41 4.61 -8.60 -13.93
C LYS A 41 5.55 -7.61 -14.61
N THR A 42 5.05 -6.82 -15.56
CA THR A 42 5.82 -5.69 -16.09
C THR A 42 5.81 -4.52 -15.12
N GLU A 43 6.84 -3.71 -15.21
CA GLU A 43 6.95 -2.45 -14.47
C GLU A 43 6.34 -1.31 -15.28
N SER A 44 5.71 -0.36 -14.60
CA SER A 44 5.11 0.80 -15.26
C SER A 44 5.56 2.12 -14.64
N THR A 45 4.93 2.50 -13.53
CA THR A 45 5.09 3.84 -12.95
C THR A 45 5.99 3.80 -11.73
N HIS A 46 6.99 4.69 -11.71
CA HIS A 46 7.82 4.93 -10.55
C HIS A 46 7.18 5.98 -9.64
N ILE A 47 7.15 5.69 -8.35
CA ILE A 47 6.55 6.52 -7.31
C ILE A 47 7.54 6.66 -6.15
N HIS A 48 7.82 7.88 -5.74
CA HIS A 48 8.65 8.16 -4.58
C HIS A 48 7.78 8.64 -3.41
N PHE A 49 7.81 7.92 -2.30
CA PHE A 49 7.12 8.30 -1.06
C PHE A 49 8.11 8.92 -0.06
N THR A 50 7.78 10.10 0.45
CA THR A 50 8.63 10.83 1.41
C THR A 50 7.82 11.27 2.63
N PRO A 51 8.30 11.00 3.86
CA PRO A 51 7.69 11.55 5.06
C PRO A 51 8.01 13.05 5.19
N VAL A 52 6.99 13.86 5.51
CA VAL A 52 7.09 15.30 5.73
C VAL A 52 6.38 15.65 7.04
N LYS A 53 7.14 15.73 8.12
CA LYS A 53 6.64 15.97 9.49
C LYS A 53 5.56 14.95 9.89
N LYS A 54 4.28 15.32 9.75
CA LYS A 54 3.10 14.54 10.19
C LYS A 54 2.33 13.88 9.04
N TYR A 55 2.76 14.06 7.80
CA TYR A 55 2.13 13.48 6.62
C TYR A 55 3.20 12.93 5.69
N TRP A 56 2.76 12.26 4.64
CA TRP A 56 3.57 11.73 3.56
C TRP A 56 3.17 12.40 2.26
N ILE A 57 4.13 12.56 1.37
CA ILE A 57 3.90 13.02 0.00
C ILE A 57 4.35 11.95 -0.98
N ALA A 58 3.76 11.97 -2.17
CA ALA A 58 4.16 11.12 -3.27
C ALA A 58 4.57 11.97 -4.46
N LYS A 59 5.61 11.53 -5.17
CA LYS A 59 5.96 12.02 -6.50
C LYS A 59 5.91 10.86 -7.48
N VAL A 60 5.47 11.13 -8.70
CA VAL A 60 5.47 10.17 -9.81
C VAL A 60 6.52 10.60 -10.83
N GLN A 61 7.21 9.63 -11.41
CA GLN A 61 8.14 9.90 -12.51
C GLN A 61 7.34 10.09 -13.80
N LYS A 62 7.68 11.15 -14.53
CA LYS A 62 7.15 11.47 -15.85
C LYS A 62 7.96 10.77 -16.95
N THR A 63 7.44 10.81 -18.17
CA THR A 63 8.10 10.26 -19.37
C THR A 63 9.44 10.93 -19.69
N ASP A 64 9.66 12.17 -19.24
CA ASP A 64 10.92 12.90 -19.36
C ASP A 64 11.90 12.61 -18.21
N ASN A 65 11.64 11.55 -17.41
CA ASN A 65 12.36 11.17 -16.19
C ASN A 65 12.32 12.20 -15.05
N SER A 66 11.58 13.29 -15.19
CA SER A 66 11.39 14.27 -14.11
C SER A 66 10.38 13.77 -13.07
N TRP A 67 10.53 14.21 -11.83
CA TRP A 67 9.61 13.88 -10.74
C TRP A 67 8.57 14.97 -10.56
N ALA A 68 7.29 14.60 -10.64
CA ALA A 68 6.18 15.49 -10.39
C ALA A 68 5.41 15.09 -9.14
N LYS A 69 4.94 16.08 -8.36
CA LYS A 69 4.06 15.82 -7.21
C LYS A 69 2.79 15.10 -7.67
N VAL A 70 2.33 14.14 -6.87
CA VAL A 70 0.97 13.62 -7.01
C VAL A 70 0.02 14.69 -6.47
N ALA A 71 -0.99 15.05 -7.27
CA ALA A 71 -1.97 16.05 -6.92
C ALA A 71 -3.31 15.41 -6.54
N CYS A 72 -3.93 15.91 -5.48
CA CYS A 72 -5.20 15.44 -4.95
C CYS A 72 -6.26 16.56 -4.95
N GLY A 73 -7.51 16.17 -5.18
CA GLY A 73 -8.65 17.09 -5.34
C GLY A 73 -8.56 18.03 -6.54
N ASN A 74 -9.58 18.88 -6.69
CA ASN A 74 -9.78 19.71 -7.89
C ASN A 74 -8.80 20.90 -8.03
N ASN A 75 -7.95 21.16 -7.02
CA ASN A 75 -7.13 22.37 -6.93
C ASN A 75 -5.63 22.12 -7.17
N ASN A 76 -5.24 20.98 -7.75
CA ASN A 76 -3.85 20.62 -8.04
C ASN A 76 -2.90 20.73 -6.81
N LYS A 77 -3.47 20.53 -5.61
CA LYS A 77 -2.70 20.58 -4.35
C LYS A 77 -1.97 19.25 -4.19
N GLU A 78 -0.77 19.32 -3.64
CA GLU A 78 0.01 18.12 -3.32
C GLU A 78 -0.78 17.19 -2.39
N CYS A 79 -0.81 15.91 -2.73
CA CYS A 79 -1.40 14.89 -1.87
C CYS A 79 -0.63 14.78 -0.56
N ARG A 80 -1.36 14.86 0.56
CA ARG A 80 -0.81 14.70 1.91
C ARG A 80 -1.42 13.47 2.57
N PHE A 81 -0.73 12.35 2.43
CA PHE A 81 -1.17 11.09 3.01
C PHE A 81 -0.94 11.11 4.53
N THR A 82 -1.96 10.74 5.30
CA THR A 82 -1.90 10.71 6.77
C THR A 82 -2.13 9.29 7.29
N PRO A 83 -1.69 8.95 8.51
CA PRO A 83 -1.96 7.65 9.09
C PRO A 83 -3.44 7.26 8.99
N THR A 84 -3.70 6.09 8.43
CA THR A 84 -5.06 5.67 8.12
C THR A 84 -5.82 5.23 9.36
N SER A 85 -7.05 5.73 9.52
CA SER A 85 -7.96 5.25 10.56
C SER A 85 -8.51 3.86 10.21
N TYR A 86 -8.83 3.06 11.21
CA TYR A 86 -9.44 1.73 10.99
C TYR A 86 -10.71 1.80 10.12
N LYS A 87 -11.57 2.81 10.34
CA LYS A 87 -12.80 3.02 9.56
C LYS A 87 -12.48 3.27 8.09
N THR A 88 -11.50 4.12 7.81
CA THR A 88 -11.08 4.45 6.44
C THR A 88 -10.43 3.24 5.76
N LEU A 89 -9.55 2.54 6.46
CA LEU A 89 -8.92 1.33 5.94
C LEU A 89 -9.96 0.26 5.58
N LYS A 90 -10.93 0.02 6.46
CA LYS A 90 -12.04 -0.91 6.19
C LYS A 90 -12.83 -0.51 4.95
N ARG A 91 -13.07 0.78 4.73
CA ARG A 91 -13.73 1.29 3.51
C ARG A 91 -12.93 0.93 2.26
N PHE A 92 -11.64 1.27 2.21
CA PHE A 92 -10.76 0.93 1.09
C PHE A 92 -10.76 -0.58 0.78
N LEU A 93 -10.74 -1.40 1.83
CA LEU A 93 -10.68 -2.86 1.70
C LEU A 93 -12.04 -3.53 1.50
N THR A 94 -13.15 -2.80 1.37
CA THR A 94 -14.50 -3.40 1.26
C THR A 94 -14.61 -4.46 0.16
N ASN A 95 -13.92 -4.23 -0.97
CA ASN A 95 -13.89 -5.13 -2.13
C ASN A 95 -12.74 -6.16 -2.08
N GLN A 96 -12.03 -6.26 -0.96
CA GLN A 96 -10.86 -7.11 -0.76
C GLN A 96 -11.07 -8.02 0.48
N PRO A 97 -11.88 -9.09 0.35
CA PRO A 97 -12.34 -9.89 1.49
C PRO A 97 -11.20 -10.52 2.29
N ASP A 98 -10.11 -10.94 1.65
CA ASP A 98 -8.99 -11.52 2.39
C ASP A 98 -8.19 -10.45 3.16
N LEU A 99 -8.05 -9.23 2.63
CA LEU A 99 -7.42 -8.13 3.35
C LEU A 99 -8.31 -7.64 4.50
N LEU A 100 -9.63 -7.69 4.35
CA LEU A 100 -10.58 -7.45 5.44
C LEU A 100 -10.39 -8.43 6.60
N LYS A 101 -10.21 -9.72 6.30
CA LYS A 101 -9.95 -10.73 7.33
C LYS A 101 -8.68 -10.42 8.13
N ILE A 102 -7.64 -9.86 7.48
CA ILE A 102 -6.40 -9.45 8.16
C ILE A 102 -6.69 -8.32 9.16
N ILE A 103 -7.33 -7.23 8.72
CA ILE A 103 -7.60 -6.09 9.62
C ILE A 103 -8.61 -6.41 10.72
N ASN A 104 -9.50 -7.39 10.50
CA ASN A 104 -10.43 -7.90 11.50
C ASN A 104 -9.77 -8.91 12.47
N GLY A 105 -8.46 -9.19 12.33
CA GLY A 105 -7.72 -10.13 13.19
C GLY A 105 -8.04 -11.60 12.96
N GLN A 106 -8.70 -11.95 11.85
CA GLN A 106 -9.09 -13.32 11.50
C GLN A 106 -7.93 -14.11 10.88
N LEU A 107 -6.91 -13.42 10.34
CA LEU A 107 -5.69 -14.02 9.83
C LEU A 107 -4.50 -13.58 10.70
N LYS A 108 -4.05 -14.48 11.58
CA LYS A 108 -2.91 -14.24 12.48
C LYS A 108 -1.60 -14.21 11.71
N GLY A 109 -0.62 -13.45 12.22
CA GLY A 109 0.71 -13.33 11.60
C GLY A 109 0.77 -12.36 10.42
N LEU A 110 -0.35 -11.73 10.08
CA LEU A 110 -0.47 -10.71 9.04
C LEU A 110 -0.91 -9.39 9.68
N ALA A 111 -0.33 -8.29 9.24
CA ALA A 111 -0.75 -6.94 9.66
C ALA A 111 -0.74 -5.96 8.48
N ILE A 112 -1.75 -5.09 8.40
CA ILE A 112 -1.82 -4.04 7.39
C ILE A 112 -1.73 -2.68 8.05
N SER A 113 -0.82 -1.86 7.53
CA SER A 113 -0.66 -0.45 7.89
C SER A 113 -0.69 0.42 6.65
N CYS A 114 -1.35 1.57 6.74
CA CYS A 114 -1.47 2.48 5.60
C CYS A 114 -1.33 3.94 6.00
N VAL A 115 -0.97 4.76 5.01
CA VAL A 115 -1.22 6.19 4.99
C VAL A 115 -2.13 6.50 3.81
N ASP A 116 -3.12 7.36 4.00
CA ASP A 116 -4.15 7.63 2.99
C ASP A 116 -4.46 9.10 2.79
N VAL A 117 -5.02 9.35 1.62
CA VAL A 117 -5.85 10.48 1.25
C VAL A 117 -7.22 9.95 0.82
N THR A 118 -8.19 10.82 0.54
CA THR A 118 -9.56 10.40 0.17
C THR A 118 -9.60 9.38 -0.95
N GLU A 119 -8.75 9.56 -1.97
CA GLU A 119 -8.77 8.84 -3.25
C GLU A 119 -7.86 7.59 -3.25
N LEU A 120 -6.84 7.54 -2.39
CA LEU A 120 -5.76 6.57 -2.49
C LEU A 120 -5.09 6.32 -1.13
N ALA A 121 -4.71 5.07 -0.87
CA ALA A 121 -3.87 4.70 0.27
C ALA A 121 -2.60 3.95 -0.18
N PHE A 122 -1.47 4.32 0.43
CA PHE A 122 -0.23 3.56 0.38
C PHE A 122 -0.15 2.65 1.60
N CYS A 123 -0.05 1.35 1.35
CA CYS A 123 -0.17 0.32 2.37
C CYS A 123 1.04 -0.62 2.37
N ARG A 124 1.32 -1.15 3.55
CA ARG A 124 2.25 -2.24 3.79
C ARG A 124 1.50 -3.40 4.44
N LEU A 125 1.66 -4.59 3.88
CA LEU A 125 1.35 -5.86 4.53
C LEU A 125 2.65 -6.43 5.11
N ASP A 126 2.65 -6.65 6.42
CA ASP A 126 3.71 -7.34 7.14
C ASP A 126 3.35 -8.83 7.28
N GLU A 127 4.24 -9.71 6.84
CA GLU A 127 4.13 -11.17 6.93
C GLU A 127 5.47 -11.77 7.41
N SER A 128 5.60 -12.04 8.72
CA SER A 128 6.77 -12.65 9.38
C SER A 128 8.14 -11.97 9.15
N GLN A 129 8.70 -12.06 7.94
CA GLN A 129 9.96 -11.41 7.54
C GLN A 129 9.85 -10.68 6.20
N LYS A 130 8.67 -10.69 5.60
CA LYS A 130 8.38 -10.11 4.28
C LYS A 130 7.47 -8.91 4.44
N LYS A 131 7.81 -7.85 3.71
CA LYS A 131 6.99 -6.65 3.57
C LYS A 131 6.50 -6.58 2.14
N THR A 132 5.19 -6.52 1.97
CA THR A 132 4.56 -6.33 0.66
C THR A 132 3.91 -4.96 0.65
N TYR A 133 4.26 -4.14 -0.35
CA TYR A 133 3.73 -2.79 -0.49
C TYR A 133 2.69 -2.75 -1.59
N PHE A 134 1.63 -1.98 -1.40
CA PHE A 134 0.59 -1.82 -2.40
C PHE A 134 -0.10 -0.47 -2.29
N LEU A 135 -0.65 -0.02 -3.42
CA LEU A 135 -1.65 1.03 -3.47
C LEU A 135 -3.05 0.42 -3.47
N ILE A 136 -3.99 1.09 -2.80
CA ILE A 136 -5.42 0.83 -2.94
C ILE A 136 -6.18 2.12 -3.17
N ASN A 137 -6.99 2.17 -4.23
CA ASN A 137 -7.86 3.31 -4.48
C ASN A 137 -9.20 3.17 -3.77
N ASP A 138 -9.99 4.24 -3.73
CA ASP A 138 -11.30 4.31 -3.08
C ASP A 138 -12.35 3.33 -3.65
N GLN A 139 -12.13 2.83 -4.86
CA GLN A 139 -12.92 1.77 -5.50
C GLN A 139 -12.46 0.34 -5.10
N GLY A 140 -11.40 0.22 -4.31
CA GLY A 140 -10.82 -1.06 -3.89
C GLY A 140 -9.91 -1.72 -4.92
N GLY A 141 -9.51 -0.99 -5.96
CA GLY A 141 -8.50 -1.41 -6.94
C GLY A 141 -7.12 -1.47 -6.32
N LEU A 142 -6.48 -2.64 -6.40
CA LEU A 142 -5.16 -2.91 -5.85
C LEU A 142 -4.07 -2.80 -6.92
N THR A 143 -2.97 -2.13 -6.57
CA THR A 143 -1.73 -2.14 -7.36
C THR A 143 -0.58 -2.58 -6.47
N LEU A 144 0.18 -3.60 -6.88
CA LEU A 144 1.36 -4.05 -6.17
C LEU A 144 2.53 -3.09 -6.40
N LEU A 145 3.31 -2.83 -5.35
CA LEU A 145 4.51 -2.01 -5.42
C LEU A 145 5.75 -2.86 -5.07
N GLN A 146 6.83 -2.65 -5.82
CA GLN A 146 8.15 -3.17 -5.49
C GLN A 146 9.06 -2.01 -5.09
N LYS A 147 9.62 -2.07 -3.87
CA LYS A 147 10.58 -1.08 -3.38
C LYS A 147 11.93 -1.24 -4.10
N ARG A 148 12.60 -0.12 -4.39
CA ARG A 148 13.97 -0.05 -4.95
C ARG A 148 15.01 0.25 -3.89
#